data_AF-A0A8J1Y2M1-F1
#
_entry.id   AF-A0A8J1Y2M1-F1
#
_cell.length_a   1.000
_cell.length_b   1.000
_cell.length_c   1.000
_cell.angle_alpha   90.00
_cell.angle_beta   90.00
_cell.angle_gamma   90.00
#
_symmetry.space_group_name_H-M   'P 1'
#
loop_
_entity.id
_entity.type
_entity.pdbx_description
1 polymer ?
#
loop_
_entity_poly.entity_id
_entity_poly.type
_entity_poly.pdbx_seq_one_letter_code
_entity_poly.pdbx_strand_id
1 'polypeptide(L)'
;SAGSWSVNALSISPLAKGLFNKVIGQSGTTTYTISVQSQEMQNDNVNTLATLTGCESENTDEVVDCLRTKPYMDLVRPTPLKEDDPQPELMWSLRFGESSFPKHPSDLLEDKEIQEQLKGIKFIYGVNDIEGYMFVPTMMATFFAERTLENWRNDMKIVLMMCIGIAPPSEDNQPLYDEVIDALFDHYVKVSDPTEE
;
A
#
# COMPACT_ATOMS: atom_id res chain seq x y z
N SER A 1 6.86 9.27 3.20
CA SER A 1 6.92 7.81 3.38
C SER A 1 6.20 7.44 4.69
N ALA A 2 6.44 6.26 5.26
CA ALA A 2 5.71 5.71 6.42
C ALA A 2 5.69 6.63 7.66
N GLY A 3 6.75 7.41 7.91
CA GLY A 3 6.75 8.41 8.98
C GLY A 3 5.69 9.51 8.77
N SER A 4 5.48 9.93 7.52
CA SER A 4 4.45 10.89 7.15
C SER A 4 3.04 10.29 7.28
N TRP A 5 2.86 9.02 6.90
CA TRP A 5 1.62 8.29 7.17
C TRP A 5 1.31 8.25 8.66
N SER A 6 2.32 8.03 9.51
CA SER A 6 2.15 7.97 10.96
C SER A 6 1.69 9.30 11.56
N VAL A 7 2.37 10.41 11.26
CA VAL A 7 1.97 11.74 11.79
C VAL A 7 0.62 12.19 11.22
N ASN A 8 0.31 11.80 9.98
CA ASN A 8 -0.98 12.10 9.38
C ASN A 8 -2.11 11.24 10.00
N ALA A 9 -1.88 9.96 10.28
CA ALA A 9 -2.82 9.10 11.01
C ALA A 9 -3.10 9.62 12.41
N LEU A 10 -2.05 10.02 13.14
CA LEU A 10 -2.21 10.64 14.45
C LEU A 10 -3.04 11.93 14.35
N SER A 11 -2.90 12.73 13.28
CA SER A 11 -3.63 14.00 13.15
C SER A 11 -5.15 13.83 13.02
N ILE A 12 -5.59 12.68 12.50
CA ILE A 12 -7.00 12.33 12.31
C ILE A 12 -7.50 11.29 13.33
N SER A 13 -6.65 10.82 14.24
CA SER A 13 -7.05 9.91 15.31
C SER A 13 -7.70 10.68 16.46
N PRO A 14 -8.92 10.30 16.91
CA PRO A 14 -9.53 10.91 18.10
C PRO A 14 -8.68 10.72 19.37
N LEU A 15 -7.93 9.61 19.46
CA LEU A 15 -7.11 9.30 20.63
C LEU A 15 -5.88 10.20 20.77
N ALA A 16 -5.46 10.85 19.68
CA ALA A 16 -4.33 11.77 19.66
C ALA A 16 -4.73 13.25 19.70
N LYS A 17 -6.03 13.54 19.86
CA LYS A 17 -6.58 14.89 19.92
C LYS A 17 -5.88 15.71 21.01
N GLY A 18 -5.33 16.86 20.61
CA GLY A 18 -4.68 17.81 21.51
C GLY A 18 -3.25 17.44 21.95
N LEU A 19 -2.69 16.31 21.49
CA LEU A 19 -1.31 15.92 21.84
C LEU A 19 -0.25 16.72 21.06
N PHE A 20 -0.62 17.31 19.92
CA PHE A 20 0.23 18.16 19.10
C PHE A 20 -0.61 19.19 18.34
N ASN A 21 0.05 20.24 17.86
CA ASN A 21 -0.57 21.35 17.10
C ASN A 21 0.15 21.66 15.79
N LYS A 22 1.16 20.85 15.42
CA LYS A 22 1.94 20.97 14.18
C LYS A 22 2.25 19.60 13.63
N VAL A 23 2.16 19.45 12.32
CA VAL A 23 2.51 18.24 11.58
C VAL A 23 3.38 18.62 10.39
N ILE A 24 4.50 17.91 10.22
CA ILE A 24 5.33 17.99 9.03
C ILE A 24 5.23 16.63 8.34
N GLY A 25 4.56 16.61 7.19
CA GLY A 25 4.44 15.42 6.34
C GLY A 25 5.40 15.50 5.16
N GLN A 26 6.21 14.46 4.96
CA GLN A 26 7.13 14.39 3.83
C GLN A 26 6.86 13.11 3.04
N SER A 27 6.48 13.27 1.78
CA SER A 27 6.39 12.18 0.81
C SER A 27 5.34 11.12 1.16
N GLY A 28 4.23 11.47 1.80
CA GLY A 28 3.17 10.49 2.11
C GLY A 28 1.99 11.03 2.91
N THR A 29 0.82 10.42 2.71
CA THR A 29 -0.44 10.71 3.42
C THR A 29 -1.16 9.40 3.76
N THR A 30 -2.07 9.42 4.73
CA THR A 30 -2.90 8.26 5.08
C THR A 30 -3.97 7.94 4.06
N THR A 31 -4.27 8.86 3.14
CA THR A 31 -5.21 8.61 2.03
C THR A 31 -4.59 7.75 0.92
N TYR A 32 -3.28 7.50 0.98
CA TYR A 32 -2.60 6.66 0.01
C TYR A 32 -2.93 5.18 0.24
N THR A 33 -3.24 4.46 -0.83
CA THR A 33 -3.88 3.14 -0.80
C THR A 33 -3.16 2.11 0.08
N ILE A 34 -1.82 2.12 0.12
CA ILE A 34 -1.04 1.15 0.91
C ILE A 34 -0.77 1.59 2.35
N SER A 35 -1.10 2.82 2.71
CA SER A 35 -0.79 3.36 4.04
C SER A 35 -1.66 2.77 5.14
N VAL A 36 -2.80 2.19 4.78
CA VAL A 36 -3.78 1.57 5.68
C VAL A 36 -4.35 0.29 5.08
N GLN A 37 -4.81 -0.62 5.94
CA GLN A 37 -5.40 -1.90 5.55
C GLN A 37 -6.73 -2.15 6.27
N SER A 38 -7.61 -2.90 5.60
CA SER A 38 -8.82 -3.45 6.19
C SER A 38 -8.48 -4.62 7.10
N GLN A 39 -9.44 -5.02 7.95
CA GLN A 39 -9.31 -6.23 8.76
C GLN A 39 -9.08 -7.47 7.90
N GLU A 40 -9.77 -7.58 6.76
CA GLU A 40 -9.66 -8.71 5.84
C GLU A 40 -8.24 -8.85 5.27
N MET A 41 -7.68 -7.77 4.72
CA MET A 41 -6.31 -7.77 4.20
C MET A 41 -5.28 -8.15 5.27
N GLN A 42 -5.46 -7.69 6.52
CA GLN A 42 -4.56 -8.09 7.60
C GLN A 42 -4.71 -9.54 8.01
N ASN A 43 -5.95 -10.07 8.01
CA ASN A 43 -6.18 -11.48 8.29
C ASN A 43 -5.52 -12.36 7.22
N ASP A 44 -5.60 -11.99 5.94
CA ASP A 44 -4.94 -12.71 4.86
C ASP A 44 -3.42 -12.75 5.05
N ASN A 45 -2.81 -11.64 5.47
CA ASN A 45 -1.39 -11.59 5.79
C ASN A 45 -1.02 -12.46 7.00
N VAL A 46 -1.84 -12.45 8.06
CA VAL A 46 -1.63 -13.30 9.25
C VAL A 46 -1.76 -14.77 8.89
N ASN A 47 -2.79 -15.14 8.14
CA ASN A 47 -3.01 -16.52 7.69
C ASN A 47 -1.83 -17.00 6.84
N THR A 48 -1.41 -16.20 5.86
CA THR A 48 -0.25 -16.51 5.01
C THR A 48 1.01 -16.70 5.86
N LEU A 49 1.30 -15.79 6.80
CA LEU A 49 2.46 -15.92 7.68
C LEU A 49 2.37 -17.18 8.57
N ALA A 50 1.18 -17.47 9.11
CA ALA A 50 0.94 -18.64 9.93
C ALA A 50 1.18 -19.93 9.14
N THR A 51 0.69 -20.02 7.90
CA THR A 51 0.94 -21.12 6.98
C THR A 51 2.44 -21.34 6.77
N LEU A 52 3.17 -20.29 6.39
CA LEU A 52 4.59 -20.40 6.03
C LEU A 52 5.49 -20.73 7.22
N THR A 53 5.03 -20.42 8.44
CA THR A 53 5.78 -20.70 9.67
C THR A 53 5.31 -21.96 10.39
N GLY A 54 4.27 -22.65 9.88
CA GLY A 54 3.66 -23.81 10.52
C GLY A 54 2.97 -23.47 11.85
N CYS A 55 2.31 -22.32 11.91
CA CYS A 55 1.56 -21.78 13.05
C CYS A 55 0.05 -21.69 12.78
N GLU A 56 -0.48 -22.37 11.77
CA GLU A 56 -1.92 -22.37 11.47
C GLU A 56 -2.74 -22.90 12.66
N SER A 57 -3.74 -22.14 13.07
CA SER A 57 -4.76 -22.55 14.05
C SER A 57 -6.04 -21.74 13.83
N GLU A 58 -7.18 -22.32 14.21
CA GLU A 58 -8.45 -21.60 14.28
C GLU A 58 -8.50 -20.63 15.48
N ASN A 59 -7.59 -20.80 16.45
CA ASN A 59 -7.48 -19.96 17.63
C ASN A 59 -6.38 -18.91 17.44
N THR A 60 -6.76 -17.63 17.43
CA THR A 60 -5.82 -16.51 17.24
C THR A 60 -4.73 -16.47 18.33
N ASP A 61 -5.05 -16.84 19.57
CA ASP A 61 -4.08 -16.84 20.67
C ASP A 61 -2.99 -17.90 20.43
N GLU A 62 -3.36 -19.07 19.91
CA GLU A 62 -2.40 -20.13 19.55
C GLU A 62 -1.50 -19.72 18.38
N VAL A 63 -2.06 -19.06 17.37
CA VAL A 63 -1.27 -18.50 16.26
C VAL A 63 -0.22 -17.53 16.80
N VAL A 64 -0.63 -16.58 17.63
CA VAL A 64 0.26 -15.56 18.20
C VAL A 64 1.34 -16.20 19.08
N ASP A 65 0.98 -17.14 19.95
CA ASP A 65 1.93 -17.82 20.82
C ASP A 65 2.92 -18.66 20.02
N CYS A 66 2.48 -19.33 18.95
CA CYS A 66 3.38 -20.03 18.04
C CYS A 66 4.35 -19.06 17.34
N LEU A 67 3.86 -17.95 16.76
CA LEU A 67 4.69 -16.98 16.05
C LEU A 67 5.78 -16.37 16.94
N ARG A 68 5.50 -16.14 18.23
CA ARG A 68 6.48 -15.65 19.21
C ARG A 68 7.65 -16.61 19.45
N THR A 69 7.49 -17.89 19.16
CA THR A 69 8.56 -18.89 19.28
C THR A 69 9.46 -18.97 18.05
N LYS A 70 9.06 -18.37 16.93
CA LYS A 70 9.79 -18.46 15.67
C LYS A 70 10.99 -17.52 15.65
N PRO A 71 12.09 -17.90 14.97
CA PRO A 71 13.15 -16.98 14.62
C PRO A 71 12.59 -15.73 13.92
N TYR A 72 13.11 -14.54 14.26
CA TYR A 72 12.62 -13.30 13.65
C TYR A 72 12.76 -13.32 12.13
N MET A 73 13.76 -14.03 11.58
CA MET A 73 13.95 -14.18 10.14
C MET A 73 12.77 -14.86 9.46
N ASP A 74 12.15 -15.84 10.11
CA ASP A 74 10.98 -16.54 9.60
C ASP A 74 9.73 -15.64 9.62
N LEU A 75 9.75 -14.58 10.44
CA LEU A 75 8.68 -13.59 10.51
C LEU A 75 8.85 -12.44 9.50
N VAL A 76 10.10 -11.99 9.27
CA VAL A 76 10.38 -10.86 8.36
C VAL A 76 10.58 -11.29 6.91
N ARG A 77 11.02 -12.52 6.70
CA ARG A 77 11.23 -13.13 5.38
C ARG A 77 10.90 -14.63 5.48
N PRO A 78 9.61 -14.97 5.62
CA PRO A 78 9.19 -16.37 5.66
C PRO A 78 9.61 -17.08 4.37
N THR A 79 10.01 -18.34 4.50
CA THR A 79 10.40 -19.16 3.36
C THR A 79 9.13 -19.65 2.67
N PRO A 80 9.00 -19.51 1.33
CA PRO A 80 7.89 -20.10 0.59
C PRO A 80 7.81 -21.63 0.79
N LEU A 81 6.62 -22.21 0.67
CA LEU A 81 6.44 -23.65 0.88
C LEU A 81 7.16 -24.48 -0.18
N LYS A 82 7.25 -23.96 -1.41
CA LYS A 82 7.99 -24.56 -2.52
C LYS A 82 9.07 -23.63 -3.01
N GLU A 83 10.14 -24.18 -3.56
CA GLU A 83 11.30 -23.42 -4.03
C GLU A 83 10.96 -22.47 -5.20
N ASP A 84 9.96 -22.82 -6.00
CA ASP A 84 9.46 -22.07 -7.14
C ASP A 84 8.34 -21.08 -6.79
N ASP A 85 7.79 -21.14 -5.57
CA ASP A 85 6.76 -20.19 -5.14
C ASP A 85 7.37 -18.79 -4.98
N PRO A 86 6.66 -17.72 -5.39
CA PRO A 86 7.13 -16.35 -5.21
C PRO A 86 7.30 -16.03 -3.73
N GLN A 87 8.24 -15.13 -3.44
CA GLN A 87 8.38 -14.60 -2.08
C GLN A 87 7.10 -13.87 -1.68
N PRO A 88 6.53 -14.16 -0.49
CA PRO A 88 5.30 -13.52 -0.06
C PRO A 88 5.55 -12.04 0.24
N GLU A 89 4.76 -11.17 -0.38
CA GLU A 89 4.83 -9.72 -0.14
C GLU A 89 3.89 -9.33 1.01
N LEU A 90 4.30 -9.63 2.24
CA LEU A 90 3.53 -9.27 3.44
C LEU A 90 3.74 -7.80 3.79
N MET A 91 2.67 -7.01 3.71
CA MET A 91 2.67 -5.61 4.13
C MET A 91 1.93 -5.43 5.46
N TRP A 92 2.57 -4.80 6.43
CA TRP A 92 1.96 -4.49 7.72
C TRP A 92 1.75 -2.98 7.84
N SER A 93 0.53 -2.54 7.52
CA SER A 93 0.12 -1.12 7.58
C SER A 93 -0.87 -0.87 8.71
N LEU A 94 -1.22 0.40 8.93
CA LEU A 94 -2.21 0.76 9.94
C LEU A 94 -3.57 0.13 9.61
N ARG A 95 -4.24 -0.44 10.62
CA ARG A 95 -5.57 -1.01 10.45
C ARG A 95 -6.64 0.04 10.69
N PHE A 96 -7.63 0.13 9.79
CA PHE A 96 -8.86 0.87 10.08
C PHE A 96 -9.97 -0.06 10.56
N GLY A 97 -10.96 0.51 11.25
CA GLY A 97 -12.06 -0.23 11.89
C GLY A 97 -11.87 -0.43 13.41
N GLU A 98 -10.88 0.22 14.02
CA GLU A 98 -10.63 0.16 15.47
C GLU A 98 -10.80 1.53 16.15
N SER A 99 -10.82 1.55 17.48
CA SER A 99 -11.03 2.78 18.26
C SER A 99 -10.04 3.93 17.95
N SER A 100 -8.79 3.60 17.64
CA SER A 100 -7.77 4.56 17.23
C SER A 100 -7.99 5.11 15.82
N PHE A 101 -8.65 4.34 14.97
CA PHE A 101 -8.81 4.60 13.56
C PHE A 101 -10.08 3.95 13.00
N PRO A 102 -11.26 4.53 13.28
CA PRO A 102 -12.53 3.80 13.20
C PRO A 102 -13.06 3.60 11.77
N LYS A 103 -12.59 4.40 10.81
CA LYS A 103 -13.00 4.34 9.41
C LYS A 103 -11.77 4.54 8.52
N HIS A 104 -11.96 4.35 7.22
CA HIS A 104 -10.95 4.70 6.25
C HIS A 104 -10.58 6.19 6.38
N PRO A 105 -9.29 6.57 6.25
CA PRO A 105 -8.83 7.95 6.40
C PRO A 105 -9.58 8.95 5.54
N SER A 106 -9.90 8.59 4.30
CA SER A 106 -10.69 9.43 3.40
C SER A 106 -12.04 9.80 4.01
N ASP A 107 -12.75 8.83 4.60
CA ASP A 107 -14.04 9.06 5.25
C ASP A 107 -13.89 9.87 6.55
N LEU A 108 -12.81 9.64 7.29
CA LEU A 108 -12.51 10.41 8.51
C LEU A 108 -12.25 11.88 8.21
N LEU A 109 -11.66 12.20 7.07
CA LEU A 109 -11.43 13.59 6.66
C LEU A 109 -12.74 14.34 6.34
N GLU A 110 -13.83 13.61 6.07
CA GLU A 110 -15.16 14.18 5.86
C GLU A 110 -15.95 14.35 7.17
N ASP A 111 -15.49 13.74 8.27
CA ASP A 111 -16.13 13.83 9.57
C ASP A 111 -15.98 15.24 10.18
N LYS A 112 -17.09 15.81 10.65
CA LYS A 112 -17.11 17.18 11.19
C LYS A 112 -16.27 17.34 12.45
N GLU A 113 -16.22 16.34 13.33
CA GLU A 113 -15.42 16.41 14.54
C GLU A 113 -13.93 16.33 14.21
N ILE A 114 -13.55 15.46 13.26
CA ILE A 114 -12.17 15.37 12.78
C ILE A 114 -11.76 16.68 12.09
N GLN A 115 -12.61 17.24 11.23
CA GLN A 115 -12.35 18.53 10.60
C GLN A 115 -12.15 19.65 11.63
N GLU A 116 -12.95 19.67 12.70
CA GLU A 116 -12.78 20.63 13.79
C GLU A 116 -11.46 20.42 14.54
N GLN A 117 -11.07 19.18 14.82
CA GLN A 117 -9.76 18.85 15.40
C GLN A 117 -8.61 19.35 14.52
N LEU A 118 -8.70 19.13 13.21
CA LEU A 118 -7.65 19.52 12.25
C LEU A 118 -7.44 21.04 12.18
N LYS A 119 -8.46 21.87 12.45
CA LYS A 119 -8.32 23.34 12.51
C LYS A 119 -7.31 23.80 13.55
N GLY A 120 -7.10 23.03 14.61
CA GLY A 120 -6.10 23.30 15.65
C GLY A 120 -4.66 22.97 15.25
N ILE A 121 -4.44 22.37 14.08
CA ILE A 121 -3.16 21.81 13.65
C ILE A 121 -2.63 22.58 12.43
N LYS A 122 -1.36 22.97 12.48
CA LYS A 122 -0.66 23.58 11.33
C LYS A 122 0.10 22.51 10.58
N PHE A 123 -0.06 22.49 9.25
CA PHE A 123 0.54 21.48 8.39
C PHE A 123 1.63 22.07 7.50
N ILE A 124 2.73 21.35 7.35
CA ILE A 124 3.71 21.53 6.27
C ILE A 124 3.78 20.20 5.55
N TYR A 125 3.50 20.19 4.24
CA TYR A 125 3.64 19.01 3.39
C TYR A 125 4.63 19.28 2.27
N GLY A 126 5.32 18.23 1.84
CA GLY A 126 6.19 18.26 0.68
C GLY A 126 6.35 16.88 0.07
N VAL A 127 6.76 16.85 -1.20
CA VAL A 127 7.14 15.66 -1.97
C VAL A 127 8.46 15.96 -2.68
N ASN A 128 9.19 14.92 -3.02
CA ASN A 128 10.31 14.98 -3.95
C ASN A 128 9.79 14.96 -5.39
N ASP A 129 10.61 15.43 -6.32
CA ASP A 129 10.33 15.43 -7.77
C ASP A 129 10.38 14.03 -8.40
N ILE A 130 11.03 13.05 -7.74
CA ILE A 130 11.21 11.70 -8.28
C ILE A 130 10.99 10.59 -7.21
N GLU A 131 9.87 10.65 -6.47
CA GLU A 131 9.51 9.67 -5.41
C GLU A 131 9.51 8.20 -5.88
N GLY A 132 9.07 7.96 -7.13
CA GLY A 132 8.90 6.61 -7.67
C GLY A 132 10.21 5.91 -8.08
N TYR A 133 11.30 6.66 -8.29
CA TYR A 133 12.52 6.10 -8.88
C TYR A 133 13.15 4.99 -8.03
N MET A 134 13.08 5.12 -6.71
CA MET A 134 13.62 4.10 -5.80
C MET A 134 12.89 2.76 -5.88
N PHE A 135 11.64 2.74 -6.34
CA PHE A 135 10.80 1.55 -6.42
C PHE A 135 10.88 0.86 -7.78
N VAL A 136 11.38 1.54 -8.82
CA VAL A 136 11.45 1.00 -10.19
C VAL A 136 12.12 -0.39 -10.25
N PRO A 137 13.28 -0.64 -9.63
CA PRO A 137 13.91 -1.97 -9.71
C PRO A 137 13.04 -3.08 -9.12
N THR A 138 12.42 -2.82 -7.96
CA THR A 138 11.53 -3.78 -7.30
C THR A 138 10.27 -4.01 -8.13
N MET A 139 9.67 -2.95 -8.67
CA MET A 139 8.49 -3.08 -9.54
C MET A 139 8.78 -3.86 -10.82
N MET A 140 9.96 -3.65 -11.42
CA MET A 140 10.45 -4.41 -12.58
C MET A 140 10.66 -5.89 -12.27
N ALA A 141 11.07 -6.23 -11.05
CA ALA A 141 11.25 -7.61 -10.63
C ALA A 141 9.92 -8.29 -10.25
N THR A 142 9.03 -7.60 -9.53
CA THR A 142 7.78 -8.15 -9.00
C THR A 142 6.68 -8.24 -10.07
N PHE A 143 6.43 -7.16 -10.81
CA PHE A 143 5.28 -7.09 -11.72
C PHE A 143 5.66 -7.52 -13.15
N PHE A 144 6.84 -7.14 -13.62
CA PHE A 144 7.19 -7.27 -15.04
C PHE A 144 8.10 -8.49 -15.35
N ALA A 145 7.93 -9.58 -14.61
CA ALA A 145 8.75 -10.79 -14.74
C ALA A 145 8.61 -11.45 -16.13
N GLU A 146 7.40 -11.49 -16.70
CA GLU A 146 7.14 -11.92 -18.08
C GLU A 146 6.93 -10.71 -19.00
N ARG A 147 7.90 -10.45 -19.87
CA ARG A 147 7.97 -9.24 -20.71
C ARG A 147 7.12 -9.31 -21.97
N THR A 148 5.81 -9.57 -21.84
CA THR A 148 4.86 -9.42 -22.94
C THR A 148 4.14 -8.08 -22.84
N LEU A 149 3.72 -7.50 -23.97
CA LEU A 149 2.99 -6.22 -23.97
C LEU A 149 1.64 -6.31 -23.23
N GLU A 150 1.00 -7.48 -23.27
CA GLU A 150 -0.28 -7.72 -22.60
C GLU A 150 -0.14 -7.81 -21.09
N ASN A 151 0.88 -8.53 -20.60
CA ASN A 151 1.22 -8.53 -19.17
C ASN A 151 1.58 -7.12 -18.71
N TRP A 152 2.37 -6.38 -19.50
CA TRP A 152 2.74 -5.01 -19.19
C TRP A 152 1.52 -4.09 -19.02
N ARG A 153 0.48 -4.22 -19.86
CA ARG A 153 -0.77 -3.46 -19.71
C ARG A 153 -1.51 -3.79 -18.42
N ASN A 154 -1.58 -5.07 -18.04
CA ASN A 154 -2.24 -5.49 -16.80
C ASN A 154 -1.48 -5.01 -15.55
N ASP A 155 -0.16 -5.21 -15.54
CA ASP A 155 0.74 -4.80 -14.47
C ASP A 155 0.72 -3.27 -14.29
N MET A 156 0.60 -2.52 -15.39
CA MET A 156 0.52 -1.06 -15.35
C MET A 156 -0.68 -0.54 -14.55
N LYS A 157 -1.78 -1.29 -14.43
CA LYS A 157 -2.89 -0.91 -13.54
C LYS A 157 -2.44 -0.87 -12.08
N ILE A 158 -1.67 -1.87 -11.65
CA ILE A 158 -1.11 -1.92 -10.29
C ILE A 158 -0.07 -0.81 -10.11
N VAL A 159 0.79 -0.59 -11.10
CA VAL A 159 1.77 0.51 -11.09
C VAL A 159 1.09 1.87 -10.99
N LEU A 160 0.00 2.10 -11.70
CA LEU A 160 -0.74 3.37 -11.66
C LEU A 160 -1.42 3.58 -10.31
N MET A 161 -2.05 2.54 -9.77
CA MET A 161 -2.61 2.57 -8.42
C MET A 161 -1.53 2.92 -7.39
N MET A 162 -0.36 2.26 -7.46
CA MET A 162 0.74 2.47 -6.52
C MET A 162 1.44 3.82 -6.72
N CYS A 163 1.82 4.19 -7.94
CA CYS A 163 2.67 5.36 -8.17
C CYS A 163 1.89 6.67 -8.28
N ILE A 164 0.66 6.62 -8.79
CA ILE A 164 -0.15 7.81 -9.09
C ILE A 164 -1.32 7.95 -8.09
N GLY A 165 -1.54 6.94 -7.24
CA GLY A 165 -2.57 7.00 -6.19
C GLY A 165 -3.99 6.97 -6.75
N ILE A 166 -4.18 6.36 -7.93
CA ILE A 166 -5.51 6.08 -8.46
C ILE A 166 -6.19 5.06 -7.54
N ALA A 167 -7.50 5.21 -7.32
CA ALA A 167 -8.28 4.23 -6.58
C ALA A 167 -8.07 2.82 -7.15
N PRO A 168 -8.14 1.74 -6.33
CA PRO A 168 -7.96 0.38 -6.82
C PRO A 168 -8.78 0.08 -8.08
N PRO A 169 -8.26 -0.69 -9.04
CA PRO A 169 -9.01 -1.04 -10.25
C PRO A 169 -10.36 -1.68 -9.92
N SER A 170 -11.40 -1.19 -10.57
CA SER A 170 -12.80 -1.60 -10.42
C SER A 170 -13.50 -1.40 -11.76
N GLU A 171 -14.69 -1.99 -11.94
CA GLU A 171 -15.47 -1.79 -13.17
C GLU A 171 -15.76 -0.29 -13.42
N ASP A 172 -15.98 0.49 -12.37
CA ASP A 172 -16.34 1.91 -12.45
C ASP A 172 -15.20 2.81 -12.93
N ASN A 173 -13.94 2.49 -12.59
CA ASN A 173 -12.76 3.30 -12.94
C ASN A 173 -11.87 2.67 -14.03
N GLN A 174 -12.27 1.51 -14.55
CA GLN A 174 -11.59 0.82 -15.65
C GLN A 174 -11.35 1.74 -16.88
N PRO A 175 -12.30 2.59 -17.33
CA PRO A 175 -12.05 3.49 -18.45
C PRO A 175 -10.91 4.49 -18.22
N LEU A 176 -10.75 4.99 -16.99
CA LEU A 176 -9.67 5.90 -16.63
C LEU A 176 -8.32 5.19 -16.68
N TYR A 177 -8.24 3.96 -16.16
CA TYR A 177 -7.03 3.16 -16.25
C TYR A 177 -6.62 2.93 -17.70
N ASP A 178 -7.57 2.56 -18.56
CA ASP A 178 -7.29 2.30 -19.97
C ASP A 178 -6.79 3.56 -20.70
N GLU A 179 -7.43 4.72 -20.47
CA GLU A 179 -7.00 6.00 -21.05
C GLU A 179 -5.57 6.40 -20.62
N VAL A 180 -5.25 6.26 -19.34
CA VAL A 180 -3.92 6.61 -18.82
C VAL A 180 -2.86 5.64 -19.34
N ILE A 181 -3.16 4.34 -19.38
CA ILE A 181 -2.25 3.33 -19.92
C ILE A 181 -2.00 3.59 -21.41
N ASP A 182 -3.04 3.85 -22.21
CA ASP A 182 -2.90 4.16 -23.63
C ASP A 182 -2.04 5.40 -23.85
N ALA A 183 -2.29 6.48 -23.11
CA ALA A 183 -1.48 7.70 -23.20
C ALA A 183 0.00 7.46 -22.83
N LEU A 184 0.28 6.62 -21.83
CA LEU A 184 1.65 6.25 -21.46
C LEU A 184 2.33 5.42 -22.54
N PHE A 185 1.62 4.45 -23.12
CA PHE A 185 2.15 3.64 -24.21
C PHE A 185 2.42 4.49 -25.45
N ASP A 186 1.48 5.34 -25.87
CA ASP A 186 1.66 6.23 -27.02
C ASP A 186 2.85 7.19 -26.85
N HIS A 187 3.09 7.65 -25.62
CA HIS A 187 4.17 8.57 -25.33
C HIS A 187 5.55 7.88 -25.22
N TYR A 188 5.63 6.76 -24.50
CA TYR A 188 6.89 6.11 -24.13
C TYR A 188 7.22 4.86 -24.94
N VAL A 189 6.21 4.10 -25.34
CA VAL A 189 6.33 2.90 -26.17
C VAL A 189 6.04 3.29 -27.61
N LYS A 190 6.98 4.02 -28.22
CA LYS A 190 6.98 4.11 -29.68
C LYS A 190 7.16 2.70 -30.21
N VAL A 191 6.11 2.13 -30.81
CA VAL A 191 6.26 0.93 -31.63
C VAL A 191 7.22 1.33 -32.74
N SER A 192 8.49 0.97 -32.62
CA SER A 192 9.44 1.11 -33.72
C SER A 192 8.90 0.23 -34.84
N ASP A 193 8.46 0.85 -35.93
CA ASP A 193 8.09 0.13 -37.13
C ASP A 193 9.34 -0.62 -37.60
N PRO A 194 9.34 -1.96 -37.67
CA PRO A 194 10.51 -2.73 -38.11
C PRO A 194 10.85 -2.48 -39.60
N THR A 195 10.12 -1.61 -40.29
CA THR A 195 10.38 -1.20 -41.67
C THR A 195 11.08 0.16 -41.83
N GLU A 196 11.34 0.90 -40.74
CA GLU A 196 12.15 2.12 -40.78
C GLU A 196 13.64 1.81 -40.51
N GLU A 197 14.33 1.28 -41.53
CA GLU A 197 15.80 1.35 -41.70
C GLU A 197 16.16 2.24 -42.91
#